data_AF-A0A0G0LCW2-F1
#
_entry.id   AF-A0A0G0LCW2-F1
#
_cell.length_a   1.000
_cell.length_b   1.000
_cell.length_c   1.000
_cell.angle_alpha   90.00
_cell.angle_beta   90.00
_cell.angle_gamma   90.00
#
_symmetry.space_group_name_H-M   'P 1'
#
loop_
_entity.id
_entity.type
_entity.pdbx_description
1 polymer ?
#
loop_
_entity_poly.entity_id
_entity_poly.type
_entity_poly.pdbx_seq_one_letter_code
_entity_poly.pdbx_strand_id
1 'polypeptide(L)' 'MNIGTPELILAGVILLFLFGGSKLPELSKGIAEAIKEIKKSLKS' A
#
# COMPACT_ATOMS: atom_id res chain seq x y z
N MET A 1 0.33 -17.85 -19.64
CA MET A 1 -0.06 -16.45 -19.41
C MET A 1 0.63 -16.01 -18.13
N ASN A 2 1.87 -15.54 -18.25
CA ASN A 2 2.61 -15.05 -17.09
C ASN A 2 2.15 -13.62 -16.87
N ILE A 3 1.62 -13.30 -15.68
CA ILE A 3 1.55 -11.92 -15.23
C ILE A 3 3.00 -11.46 -15.13
N GLY A 4 3.45 -10.78 -16.17
CA GLY A 4 4.79 -10.26 -16.26
C GLY A 4 4.89 -8.94 -15.52
N THR A 5 6.14 -8.51 -15.31
CA THR A 5 6.49 -7.16 -14.85
C THR A 5 5.70 -6.03 -15.57
N PRO A 6 5.38 -6.11 -16.88
CA PRO A 6 4.60 -5.07 -17.56
C PRO A 6 3.18 -4.88 -17.01
N GLU A 7 2.49 -5.97 -16.69
CA GLU A 7 1.10 -5.92 -16.20
C GLU A 7 1.03 -5.34 -14.79
N LEU A 8 2.00 -5.66 -13.93
CA LEU A 8 2.12 -5.08 -12.59
C LEU A 8 2.44 -3.59 -12.63
N ILE A 9 3.30 -3.15 -13.55
CA ILE A 9 3.59 -1.72 -13.74
C ILE A 9 2.33 -0.99 -14.19
N LEU A 10 1.59 -1.53 -15.17
CA LEU A 10 0.35 -0.93 -15.66
C LEU A 10 -0.70 -0.80 -14.54
N ALA A 11 -0.88 -1.86 -13.75
CA ALA A 11 -1.76 -1.84 -12.58
C ALA A 11 -1.30 -0.80 -11.54
N GLY A 12 0.00 -0.72 -11.27
CA GLY A 12 0.59 0.26 -10.36
C GLY A 12 0.37 1.71 -10.84
N VAL A 13 0.50 1.97 -12.14
CA VAL A 13 0.24 3.29 -12.74
C VAL A 13 -1.23 3.67 -12.62
N ILE A 14 -2.15 2.74 -12.88
CA ILE A 14 -3.60 2.99 -12.71
C ILE A 14 -3.92 3.30 -11.25
N LEU A 15 -3.38 2.53 -10.30
CA LEU A 15 -3.54 2.79 -8.87
C LEU A 15 -2.98 4.17 -8.49
N LEU A 16 -1.80 4.53 -8.99
CA LEU A 16 -1.21 5.85 -8.78
C LEU A 16 -2.05 6.98 -9.38
N PHE A 17 -2.73 6.75 -10.50
CA PHE A 17 -3.59 7.76 -11.12
C PHE A 17 -4.89 7.97 -10.33
N LEU A 18 -5.50 6.88 -9.83
CA LEU A 18 -6.73 6.93 -9.04
C LEU A 18 -6.52 7.52 -7.64
N PHE A 19 -5.43 7.12 -6.98
CA PHE A 19 -5.14 7.55 -5.62
C PHE A 19 -4.22 8.79 -5.59
N GLY A 20 -3.44 9.04 -6.63
CA GLY A 20 -2.36 10.01 -6.62
C GLY A 20 -1.12 9.46 -5.91
N GLY A 21 0.08 9.84 -6.38
CA GLY A 21 1.35 9.38 -5.81
C GLY A 21 1.54 9.72 -4.32
N SER A 22 0.80 10.70 -3.80
CA SER A 22 0.86 11.12 -2.40
C SER A 22 -0.11 10.39 -1.46
N LYS A 23 -1.26 9.87 -1.94
CA LYS A 23 -2.21 9.17 -1.04
C LYS A 23 -1.77 7.76 -0.71
N LEU A 24 -1.14 7.04 -1.64
CA LEU A 24 -0.58 5.72 -1.37
C LEU A 24 0.35 5.69 -0.14
N PRO A 25 1.37 6.58 -0.04
CA PRO A 25 2.23 6.63 1.14
C PRO A 25 1.52 7.16 2.39
N GLU A 26 0.54 8.06 2.26
CA GLU A 26 -0.26 8.56 3.40
C GLU A 26 -1.12 7.45 4.02
N LEU A 27 -1.84 6.69 3.19
CA LEU A 27 -2.59 5.49 3.60
C LEU A 27 -1.66 4.44 4.21
N SER A 28 -0.47 4.24 3.63
CA SER A 28 0.52 3.29 4.14
C SER A 28 1.02 3.69 5.53
N LYS A 29 1.26 4.98 5.77
CA LYS A 29 1.65 5.49 7.10
C LYS A 29 0.55 5.26 8.14
N GLY A 30 -0.71 5.54 7.80
CA GLY A 30 -1.85 5.30 8.69
C GLY A 30 -2.02 3.82 9.03
N ILE A 31 -1.90 2.94 8.04
CA ILE A 31 -1.95 1.48 8.25
C ILE A 31 -0.75 1.01 9.09
N ALA A 32 0.45 1.52 8.83
CA ALA A 32 1.65 1.14 9.58
C ALA A 32 1.55 1.53 11.06
N GLU A 33 1.03 2.72 11.36
CA GLU A 33 0.76 3.17 12.73
C GLU A 33 -0.30 2.29 13.41
N ALA A 34 -1.40 1.96 12.69
CA ALA A 34 -2.44 1.07 13.20
C ALA A 34 -1.89 -0.34 13.51
N ILE A 35 -1.08 -0.91 12.61
CA ILE A 35 -0.44 -2.22 12.83
C ILE A 35 0.52 -2.18 14.03
N LYS A 36 1.24 -1.07 14.22
CA LYS A 36 2.16 -0.89 15.35
C LYS A 36 1.43 -0.86 16.68
N GLU A 37 0.31 -0.13 16.76
CA GLU A 37 -0.56 -0.12 17.94
C GLU A 37 -1.16 -1.53 18.20
N ILE A 38 -1.67 -2.20 17.17
CA ILE A 38 -2.19 -3.58 17.30
C ILE A 38 -1.11 -4.52 17.84
N LYS A 39 0.09 -4.51 17.29
CA LYS A 39 1.21 -5.34 17.76
C LYS A 39 1.62 -5.03 19.20
N LYS A 40 1.56 -3.77 19.61
CA LYS A 40 1.88 -3.34 20.98
C LYS A 40 0.85 -3.86 21.98
N SER A 41 -0.44 -3.77 21.66
CA SER A 41 -1.52 -4.32 22.47
C SER A 41 -1.47 -5.85 22.55
N LEU A 42 -1.10 -6.54 21.47
CA LEU A 42 -0.99 -8.01 21.45
C LEU A 42 0.22 -8.56 22.20
N LYS A 43 1.24 -7.74 22.45
CA LYS A 43 2.46 -8.12 23.20
C LYS A 43 2.33 -7.88 24.71
N SER A 44 1.16 -7.37 25.14
CA SER A 44 0.81 -7.11 26.54
C SER A 44 0.11 -8.32 27.15
#